data_AF-A0A8J4B474-F1
#
_entry.id   AF-A0A8J4B474-F1
#
_cell.length_a   1.000
_cell.length_b   1.000
_cell.length_c   1.000
_cell.angle_alpha   90.00
_cell.angle_beta   90.00
_cell.angle_gamma   90.00
#
_symmetry.space_group_name_H-M   'P 1'
#
loop_
_entity.id
_entity.type
_entity.pdbx_description
1 polymer ?
#
loop_
_entity_poly.entity_id
_entity_poly.type
_entity_poly.pdbx_seq_one_letter_code
_entity_poly.pdbx_strand_id
1 'polypeptide(L)'
;MGWLAKEKEVSMIVLDLEDKRYLFTAKGTDINVAEGRKTDFNEEIENPTTWCIVDTGTATKRAANTVMLSFPDRELYKEFLKFPGTKTLYMPFWTRSEIHKCRKRLYPNLGKQTVNSLLEKWGNIPRYVLEKAMDAVAQRSLEDAIAFCRWEDIMHCVGEPETALHAAHKLVHFKVAAGKQYDQFIMNMASYYVVDKIAEKDGDNHVKHLWDLIDLVRYPLRWGHLQWGFLSGQSDASKMLHCLIAWLGWGWGLTSISCRHPNPRNHAPPRQ
;
A
#
# COMPACT_ATOMS: atom_id res chain seq x y z
N MET A 1 -0.06 6.43 15.51
CA MET A 1 -0.50 7.81 15.16
C MET A 1 0.17 8.92 15.98
N GLY A 2 0.52 8.69 17.25
CA GLY A 2 1.03 9.75 18.11
C GLY A 2 2.32 10.48 17.74
N TRP A 3 3.12 9.91 16.85
CA TRP A 3 4.38 10.50 16.39
C TRP A 3 4.20 11.31 15.09
N LEU A 4 3.17 11.00 14.29
CA LEU A 4 2.77 11.76 13.09
C LEU A 4 2.43 13.21 13.47
N ALA A 5 1.82 13.37 14.63
CA ALA A 5 1.57 14.66 15.25
C ALA A 5 2.79 15.37 15.81
N LYS A 6 3.80 14.61 16.28
CA LYS A 6 5.00 15.17 16.92
C LYS A 6 6.04 15.66 15.92
N GLU A 7 6.11 15.06 14.72
CA GLU A 7 7.19 15.34 13.76
C GLU A 7 6.80 16.24 12.57
N LYS A 8 5.50 16.50 12.35
CA LYS A 8 5.01 17.10 11.09
C LYS A 8 3.94 18.18 11.23
N GLU A 9 3.70 18.73 12.42
CA GLU A 9 2.65 19.74 12.69
C GLU A 9 1.22 19.25 12.35
N VAL A 10 1.01 17.93 12.24
CA VAL A 10 -0.32 17.36 11.98
C VAL A 10 -1.06 17.24 13.31
N SER A 11 -1.80 18.27 13.66
CA SER A 11 -2.57 18.31 14.92
C SER A 11 -3.83 17.45 14.89
N MET A 12 -4.30 17.05 13.70
CA MET A 12 -5.58 16.36 13.53
C MET A 12 -5.59 15.33 12.41
N ILE A 13 -6.03 14.11 12.73
CA ILE A 13 -6.24 13.03 11.75
C ILE A 13 -7.61 12.39 11.99
N VAL A 14 -8.40 12.26 10.93
CA VAL A 14 -9.60 11.43 10.92
C VAL A 14 -9.29 10.13 10.19
N LEU A 15 -9.42 8.99 10.88
CA LEU A 15 -9.44 7.68 10.25
C LEU A 15 -10.88 7.30 9.97
N ASP A 16 -11.23 7.21 8.69
CA ASP A 16 -12.57 6.95 8.19
C ASP A 16 -12.66 5.48 7.76
N LEU A 17 -13.34 4.67 8.57
CA LEU A 17 -13.58 3.23 8.36
C LEU A 17 -15.03 3.00 7.93
N GLU A 18 -15.40 1.76 7.61
CA GLU A 18 -16.69 1.45 6.98
C GLU A 18 -17.88 1.89 7.85
N ASP A 19 -17.82 1.56 9.13
CA ASP A 19 -18.88 1.74 10.12
C ASP A 19 -18.62 2.90 11.11
N LYS A 20 -17.37 3.33 11.23
CA LYS A 20 -16.93 4.26 12.28
C LYS A 20 -15.83 5.21 11.85
N ARG A 21 -15.61 6.23 12.68
CA ARG A 21 -14.50 7.16 12.56
C ARG A 21 -13.71 7.25 13.85
N TYR A 22 -12.42 7.46 13.71
CA TYR A 22 -11.54 7.80 14.82
C TYR A 22 -10.94 9.18 14.58
N LEU A 23 -11.11 10.09 15.53
CA LEU A 23 -10.46 11.38 15.54
C LEU A 23 -9.23 11.31 16.45
N PHE A 24 -8.05 11.45 15.85
CA PHE A 24 -6.80 11.64 16.55
C PHE A 24 -6.50 13.13 16.62
N THR A 25 -6.43 13.67 17.84
CA THR A 25 -5.97 15.05 18.07
C THR A 25 -4.67 15.03 18.84
N ALA A 26 -3.78 15.94 18.49
CA ALA A 26 -2.52 16.07 19.19
C ALA A 26 -2.23 17.50 19.58
N LYS A 27 -1.78 17.65 20.83
CA LYS A 27 -1.41 18.92 21.44
C LYS A 27 -0.08 18.74 22.15
N GLY A 28 0.99 19.22 21.53
CA GLY A 28 2.35 18.95 22.01
C GLY A 28 2.67 17.46 21.97
N THR A 29 2.96 16.86 23.13
CA THR A 29 3.27 15.42 23.22
C THR A 29 2.05 14.53 23.42
N ASP A 30 0.89 15.12 23.72
CA ASP A 30 -0.31 14.40 24.12
C ASP A 30 -1.17 14.10 22.89
N ILE A 31 -1.70 12.88 22.86
CA ILE A 31 -2.50 12.37 21.75
C ILE A 31 -3.79 11.84 22.33
N ASN A 32 -4.90 12.44 21.92
CA ASN A 32 -6.23 11.99 22.27
C ASN A 32 -6.83 11.26 21.08
N VAL A 33 -7.61 10.23 21.37
CA VAL A 33 -8.34 9.44 20.38
C VAL A 33 -9.80 9.42 20.79
N ALA A 34 -10.67 9.91 19.92
CA ALA A 34 -12.11 9.82 20.08
C ALA A 34 -12.66 8.85 19.02
N GLU A 35 -13.50 7.91 19.45
CA GLU A 35 -14.28 7.04 18.56
C GLU A 35 -15.64 7.67 18.33
N GLY A 36 -16.12 7.60 17.08
CA GLY A 36 -17.43 8.10 16.68
C GLY A 36 -18.03 7.27 15.56
N ARG A 37 -19.31 7.49 15.29
CA ARG A 37 -20.03 6.92 14.16
C ARG A 37 -19.55 7.54 12.84
N LYS A 38 -19.96 6.95 11.73
CA LYS A 38 -19.69 7.48 10.38
C LYS A 38 -20.22 8.91 10.15
N THR A 39 -21.22 9.33 10.92
CA THR A 39 -21.80 10.68 10.89
C THR A 39 -21.07 11.67 11.78
N ASP A 40 -20.13 11.23 12.60
CA ASP A 40 -19.41 12.08 13.54
C ASP A 40 -18.17 12.68 12.88
N PHE A 41 -17.63 13.73 13.50
CA PHE A 41 -16.44 14.47 13.05
C PHE A 41 -16.57 15.13 11.67
N ASN A 42 -17.78 15.60 11.30
CA ASN A 42 -18.01 16.22 9.99
C ASN A 42 -17.32 17.58 9.85
N GLU A 43 -17.16 18.32 10.94
CA GLU A 43 -16.46 19.61 10.92
C GLU A 43 -14.97 19.40 10.63
N GLU A 44 -14.38 18.33 11.17
CA GLU A 44 -12.97 17.98 11.05
C GLU A 44 -12.62 17.52 9.63
N ILE A 45 -13.50 16.76 8.96
CA ILE A 45 -13.27 16.34 7.56
C ILE A 45 -13.50 17.48 6.55
N GLU A 46 -14.20 18.54 6.96
CA GLU A 46 -14.36 19.78 6.19
C GLU A 46 -13.31 20.84 6.56
N ASN A 47 -12.34 20.49 7.40
CA ASN A 47 -11.22 21.36 7.73
C ASN A 47 -9.99 21.06 6.83
N PRO A 48 -9.47 22.03 6.06
CA PRO A 48 -8.34 21.81 5.15
C PRO A 48 -6.99 21.54 5.84
N THR A 49 -6.87 21.74 7.16
CA THR A 49 -5.67 21.37 7.93
C THR A 49 -5.72 19.94 8.45
N THR A 50 -6.89 19.31 8.44
CA THR A 50 -7.06 17.91 8.85
C THR A 50 -6.53 16.97 7.77
N TRP A 51 -5.97 15.84 8.22
CA TRP A 51 -5.70 14.70 7.36
C TRP A 51 -6.77 13.63 7.55
N CYS A 52 -7.42 13.25 6.46
CA CYS A 52 -8.41 12.18 6.43
C CYS A 52 -7.81 10.94 5.77
N ILE A 53 -7.69 9.85 6.51
CA ILE A 53 -7.28 8.54 6.00
C ILE A 53 -8.55 7.72 5.80
N VAL A 54 -8.86 7.36 4.55
CA VAL A 54 -10.06 6.61 4.19
C VAL A 54 -9.67 5.17 3.88
N ASP A 55 -10.18 4.24 4.68
CA ASP A 55 -9.97 2.79 4.54
C ASP A 55 -11.32 2.08 4.29
N THR A 56 -12.08 2.62 3.34
CA THR A 56 -13.40 2.10 2.95
C THR A 56 -13.50 1.80 1.46
N GLY A 57 -12.38 1.88 0.73
CA GLY A 57 -12.33 1.71 -0.72
C GLY A 57 -12.95 2.85 -1.55
N THR A 58 -13.84 3.67 -0.96
CA THR A 58 -14.44 4.84 -1.63
C THR A 58 -14.32 6.10 -0.79
N ALA A 59 -13.92 7.21 -1.40
CA ALA A 59 -13.86 8.52 -0.74
C ALA A 59 -14.67 9.56 -1.53
N THR A 60 -15.45 10.36 -0.80
CA THR A 60 -16.17 11.51 -1.36
C THR A 60 -15.30 12.76 -1.36
N LYS A 61 -15.72 13.79 -2.11
CA LYS A 61 -15.04 15.09 -2.10
C LYS A 61 -15.19 15.74 -0.72
N ARG A 62 -14.07 16.21 -0.16
CA ARG A 62 -13.98 16.91 1.13
C ARG A 62 -12.90 18.00 1.07
N ALA A 63 -12.92 18.92 2.03
CA ALA A 63 -11.88 19.95 2.16
C ALA A 63 -10.57 19.41 2.76
N ALA A 64 -10.64 18.43 3.67
CA ALA A 64 -9.46 17.83 4.31
C ALA A 64 -8.49 17.17 3.31
N ASN A 65 -7.20 17.14 3.69
CA ASN A 65 -6.17 16.39 2.97
C ASN A 65 -6.51 14.91 3.02
N THR A 66 -6.89 14.32 1.90
CA THR A 66 -7.43 12.96 1.89
C THR A 66 -6.42 11.98 1.32
N VAL A 67 -6.16 10.91 2.08
CA VAL A 67 -5.37 9.75 1.71
C VAL A 67 -6.33 8.56 1.66
N MET A 68 -6.62 8.08 0.45
CA MET A 68 -7.46 6.90 0.28
C MET A 68 -6.58 5.66 0.12
N LEU A 69 -6.85 4.66 0.94
CA LEU A 69 -6.23 3.35 0.88
C LEU A 69 -7.12 2.45 0.03
N SER A 70 -6.52 1.77 -0.95
CA SER A 70 -7.25 0.85 -1.80
C SER A 70 -6.40 -0.35 -2.18
N PHE A 71 -7.11 -1.44 -2.47
CA PHE A 71 -6.58 -2.51 -3.30
C PHE A 71 -6.22 -1.97 -4.69
N PRO A 72 -5.31 -2.66 -5.41
CA PRO A 72 -5.05 -2.39 -6.82
C PRO A 72 -6.25 -2.84 -7.69
N ASP A 73 -7.45 -2.39 -7.34
CA ASP A 73 -8.65 -2.54 -8.14
C ASP A 73 -9.11 -1.14 -8.52
N ARG A 74 -8.92 -0.81 -9.80
CA ARG A 74 -9.23 0.50 -10.36
C ARG A 74 -10.68 0.88 -10.17
N GLU A 75 -11.60 -0.08 -10.13
CA GLU A 75 -13.01 0.19 -9.97
C GLU A 75 -13.32 0.85 -8.61
N LEU A 76 -12.52 0.56 -7.59
CA LEU A 76 -12.66 1.16 -6.25
C LEU A 76 -12.26 2.64 -6.24
N TYR A 77 -11.15 2.99 -6.91
CA TYR A 77 -10.54 4.31 -6.77
C TYR A 77 -10.66 5.25 -7.97
N LYS A 78 -11.17 4.78 -9.12
CA LYS A 78 -11.25 5.60 -10.34
C LYS A 78 -12.01 6.90 -10.16
N GLU A 79 -13.06 6.92 -9.34
CA GLU A 79 -13.84 8.14 -9.07
C GLU A 79 -13.03 9.13 -8.23
N PHE A 80 -12.25 8.63 -7.27
CA PHE A 80 -11.36 9.47 -6.46
C PHE A 80 -10.26 10.13 -7.30
N LEU A 81 -9.72 9.40 -8.29
CA LEU A 81 -8.71 9.93 -9.21
C LEU A 81 -9.22 11.08 -10.09
N LYS A 82 -10.54 11.23 -10.28
CA LYS A 82 -11.11 12.36 -11.03
C LYS A 82 -10.98 13.69 -10.27
N PHE A 83 -10.72 13.68 -8.96
CA PHE A 83 -10.55 14.92 -8.22
C PHE A 83 -9.24 15.63 -8.57
N PRO A 84 -9.25 16.96 -8.81
CA PRO A 84 -8.04 17.72 -9.11
C PRO A 84 -7.00 17.60 -8.00
N GLY A 85 -5.73 17.41 -8.40
CA GLY A 85 -4.59 17.30 -7.49
C GLY A 85 -4.41 15.91 -6.86
N THR A 86 -5.13 14.89 -7.34
CA THR A 86 -4.99 13.52 -6.86
C THR A 86 -3.84 12.81 -7.55
N LYS A 87 -3.05 12.05 -6.78
CA LYS A 87 -1.93 11.24 -7.28
C LYS A 87 -1.96 9.85 -6.67
N THR A 88 -1.72 8.82 -7.48
CA THR A 88 -1.50 7.45 -6.99
C THR A 88 -0.05 7.26 -6.56
N LEU A 89 0.11 6.67 -5.38
CA LEU A 89 1.35 6.30 -4.73
C LEU A 89 1.28 4.81 -4.36
N TYR A 90 2.42 4.17 -4.17
CA TYR A 90 2.53 2.75 -3.85
C TYR A 90 3.30 2.59 -2.54
N MET A 91 2.78 1.75 -1.65
CA MET A 91 3.46 1.48 -0.38
C MET A 91 4.64 0.54 -0.61
N PRO A 92 5.86 0.88 -0.16
CA PRO A 92 6.96 -0.06 -0.15
C PRO A 92 6.71 -1.15 0.91
N PHE A 93 7.37 -2.29 0.74
CA PHE A 93 7.39 -3.31 1.79
C PHE A 93 8.13 -2.83 3.02
N TRP A 94 7.77 -3.44 4.14
CA TRP A 94 8.49 -3.26 5.38
C TRP A 94 9.87 -3.88 5.31
N THR A 95 10.88 -3.18 5.78
CA THR A 95 12.20 -3.76 6.00
C THR A 95 12.14 -4.84 7.10
N ARG A 96 13.08 -5.80 7.06
CA ARG A 96 13.22 -6.81 8.13
C ARG A 96 13.39 -6.16 9.52
N SER A 97 14.04 -4.99 9.57
CA SER A 97 14.21 -4.20 10.80
C SER A 97 12.87 -3.70 11.34
N GLU A 98 12.02 -3.11 10.49
CA GLU A 98 10.68 -2.65 10.88
C GLU A 98 9.82 -3.82 11.36
N ILE A 99 9.84 -4.94 10.66
CA ILE A 99 9.09 -6.15 11.04
C ILE A 99 9.51 -6.63 12.43
N HIS A 100 10.82 -6.68 12.72
CA HIS A 100 11.29 -7.08 14.04
C HIS A 100 11.00 -6.06 15.14
N LYS A 101 11.04 -4.76 14.84
CA LYS A 101 10.62 -3.71 15.79
C LYS A 101 9.14 -3.88 16.14
N CYS A 102 8.28 -4.09 15.15
CA CYS A 102 6.86 -4.33 15.34
C CYS A 102 6.60 -5.63 16.11
N ARG A 103 7.26 -6.74 15.73
CA ARG A 103 7.19 -8.02 16.46
C ARG A 103 7.47 -7.82 17.96
N LYS A 104 8.57 -7.16 18.31
CA LYS A 104 8.94 -6.93 19.72
C LYS A 104 7.85 -6.18 20.50
N ARG A 105 7.13 -5.27 19.85
CA ARG A 105 6.17 -4.38 20.50
C ARG A 105 4.74 -4.93 20.53
N LEU A 106 4.28 -5.49 19.41
CA LEU A 106 2.88 -5.90 19.22
C LEU A 106 2.68 -7.41 19.25
N TYR A 107 3.74 -8.19 18.99
CA TYR A 107 3.69 -9.65 18.95
C TYR A 107 4.80 -10.26 19.81
N PRO A 108 4.90 -9.90 21.12
CA PRO A 108 6.03 -10.29 21.96
C PRO A 108 6.17 -11.82 22.09
N ASN A 109 5.04 -12.53 22.03
CA ASN A 109 4.97 -14.00 22.12
C ASN A 109 5.43 -14.70 20.83
N LEU A 110 5.54 -13.97 19.72
CA LEU A 110 5.97 -14.54 18.44
C LEU A 110 7.51 -14.63 18.40
N GLY A 111 8.04 -15.84 18.32
CA GLY A 111 9.49 -16.09 18.31
C GLY A 111 10.19 -15.45 17.11
N LYS A 112 11.41 -14.91 17.32
CA LYS A 112 12.21 -14.30 16.23
C LYS A 112 12.50 -15.29 15.10
N GLN A 113 12.81 -16.54 15.45
CA GLN A 113 13.10 -17.59 14.47
C GLN A 113 11.89 -17.90 13.58
N THR A 114 10.69 -17.97 14.16
CA THR A 114 9.45 -18.17 13.40
C THR A 114 9.24 -17.03 12.39
N VAL A 115 9.38 -15.77 12.82
CA VAL A 115 9.27 -14.61 11.91
C VAL A 115 10.30 -14.68 10.80
N ASN A 116 11.54 -15.05 11.10
CA ASN A 116 12.59 -15.19 10.09
C ASN A 116 12.24 -16.27 9.06
N SER A 117 11.77 -17.44 9.51
CA SER A 117 11.34 -18.50 8.59
C SER A 117 10.19 -18.05 7.69
N LEU A 118 9.23 -17.32 8.24
CA LEU A 118 8.11 -16.77 7.47
C LEU A 118 8.55 -15.67 6.50
N LEU A 119 9.52 -14.84 6.88
CA LEU A 119 10.13 -13.83 5.99
C LEU A 119 10.80 -14.46 4.77
N GLU A 120 11.44 -15.63 4.92
CA GLU A 120 12.02 -16.33 3.77
C GLU A 120 10.95 -16.91 2.84
N LYS A 121 9.75 -17.22 3.35
CA LYS A 121 8.63 -17.76 2.55
C LYS A 121 7.78 -16.68 1.90
N TRP A 122 7.24 -15.78 2.72
CA TRP A 122 6.27 -14.75 2.33
C TRP A 122 6.92 -13.42 1.97
N GLY A 123 8.24 -13.31 2.07
CA GLY A 123 8.93 -12.03 1.93
C GLY A 123 8.53 -11.04 3.02
N ASN A 124 8.57 -9.76 2.65
CA ASN A 124 8.48 -8.63 3.57
C ASN A 124 7.05 -8.16 3.88
N ILE A 125 6.06 -9.07 3.86
CA ILE A 125 4.64 -8.75 4.09
C ILE A 125 4.24 -8.97 5.55
N PRO A 126 4.00 -7.92 6.36
CA PRO A 126 3.79 -8.03 7.80
C PRO A 126 2.64 -8.95 8.21
N ARG A 127 1.54 -8.97 7.45
CA ARG A 127 0.37 -9.81 7.76
C ARG A 127 0.76 -11.27 7.90
N TYR A 128 1.43 -11.84 6.91
CA TYR A 128 1.69 -13.27 6.90
C TYR A 128 2.85 -13.66 7.83
N VAL A 129 3.76 -12.73 8.13
CA VAL A 129 4.92 -12.98 8.99
C VAL A 129 4.71 -12.58 10.45
N LEU A 130 3.66 -11.79 10.77
CA LEU A 130 3.31 -11.35 12.13
C LEU A 130 1.87 -11.73 12.51
N GLU A 131 0.88 -11.06 11.92
CA GLU A 131 -0.55 -11.18 12.29
C GLU A 131 -1.06 -12.62 12.15
N LYS A 132 -0.77 -13.23 11.01
CA LYS A 132 -1.20 -14.58 10.62
C LYS A 132 -0.09 -15.62 10.81
N ALA A 133 0.95 -15.30 11.57
CA ALA A 133 2.11 -16.18 11.72
C ALA A 133 1.76 -17.56 12.29
N MET A 134 0.71 -17.63 13.12
CA MET A 134 0.23 -18.86 13.77
C MET A 134 -1.09 -19.39 13.18
N ASP A 135 -1.59 -18.76 12.11
CA ASP A 135 -2.81 -19.18 11.43
C ASP A 135 -2.47 -20.20 10.33
N ALA A 136 -2.68 -21.48 10.62
CA ALA A 136 -2.35 -22.57 9.69
C ALA A 136 -3.09 -22.47 8.35
N VAL A 137 -4.33 -21.97 8.33
CA VAL A 137 -5.11 -21.82 7.09
C VAL A 137 -4.52 -20.70 6.23
N ALA A 138 -4.21 -19.56 6.85
CA ALA A 138 -3.55 -18.47 6.15
C ALA A 138 -2.16 -18.86 5.63
N GLN A 139 -1.38 -19.60 6.44
CA GLN A 139 -0.06 -20.08 6.04
C GLN A 139 -0.13 -21.04 4.85
N ARG A 140 -1.11 -21.96 4.83
CA ARG A 140 -1.35 -22.88 3.72
C ARG A 140 -1.71 -22.16 2.42
N SER A 141 -2.32 -20.99 2.52
CA SER A 141 -2.78 -20.24 1.35
C SER A 141 -1.66 -19.74 0.41
N LEU A 142 -0.38 -19.80 0.82
CA LEU A 142 0.77 -19.62 -0.08
C LEU A 142 0.97 -20.84 -0.97
N GLU A 143 0.94 -22.03 -0.38
CA GLU A 143 1.10 -23.29 -1.10
C GLU A 143 -0.05 -23.46 -2.11
N ASP A 144 -1.28 -23.11 -1.71
CA ASP A 144 -2.43 -23.15 -2.60
C ASP A 144 -2.25 -22.18 -3.79
N ALA A 145 -1.67 -20.99 -3.56
CA ALA A 145 -1.37 -20.04 -4.63
C ALA A 145 -0.28 -20.56 -5.57
N ILE A 146 0.80 -21.13 -5.01
CA ILE A 146 1.87 -21.77 -5.79
C ILE A 146 1.30 -22.89 -6.67
N ALA A 147 0.43 -23.74 -6.11
CA ALA A 147 -0.19 -24.83 -6.84
C ALA A 147 -1.11 -24.33 -7.97
N PHE A 148 -1.93 -23.31 -7.70
CA PHE A 148 -2.98 -22.85 -8.61
C PHE A 148 -2.48 -21.91 -9.73
N CYS A 149 -1.63 -20.93 -9.42
CA CYS A 149 -1.21 -19.92 -10.39
C CYS A 149 -0.27 -20.50 -11.44
N ARG A 150 -0.60 -20.34 -12.72
CA ARG A 150 0.31 -20.67 -13.83
C ARG A 150 1.28 -19.52 -14.10
N TRP A 151 2.31 -19.79 -14.90
CA TRP A 151 3.27 -18.78 -15.34
C TRP A 151 2.58 -17.56 -15.98
N GLU A 152 1.56 -17.78 -16.81
CA GLU A 152 0.82 -16.72 -17.48
C GLU A 152 0.09 -15.81 -16.48
N ASP A 153 -0.43 -16.37 -15.39
CA ASP A 153 -1.11 -15.60 -14.34
C ASP A 153 -0.12 -14.67 -13.61
N ILE A 154 1.11 -15.14 -13.41
CA ILE A 154 2.21 -14.36 -12.82
C ILE A 154 2.65 -13.26 -13.77
N MET A 155 2.81 -13.57 -15.06
CA MET A 155 3.23 -12.60 -16.07
C MET A 155 2.16 -11.53 -16.32
N HIS A 156 0.88 -11.90 -16.26
CA HIS A 156 -0.21 -10.95 -16.36
C HIS A 156 -0.14 -9.89 -15.26
N CYS A 157 0.31 -10.24 -14.04
CA CYS A 157 0.50 -9.28 -12.95
C CYS A 157 1.57 -8.22 -13.25
N VAL A 158 2.57 -8.54 -14.07
CA VAL A 158 3.66 -7.61 -14.41
C VAL A 158 3.18 -6.53 -15.37
N GLY A 159 2.31 -6.89 -16.32
CA GLY A 159 1.75 -5.95 -17.29
C GLY A 159 0.50 -5.22 -16.80
N GLU A 160 -0.41 -5.93 -16.15
CA GLU A 160 -1.75 -5.46 -15.77
C GLU A 160 -2.09 -5.88 -14.33
N PRO A 161 -1.43 -5.30 -13.31
CA PRO A 161 -1.62 -5.72 -11.92
C PRO A 161 -3.04 -5.46 -11.39
N GLU A 162 -3.82 -4.59 -12.05
CA GLU A 162 -5.21 -4.28 -11.67
C GLU A 162 -6.20 -5.40 -12.05
N THR A 163 -5.87 -6.23 -13.02
CA THR A 163 -6.70 -7.35 -13.52
C THR A 163 -6.15 -8.72 -13.13
N ALA A 164 -5.05 -8.72 -12.38
CA ALA A 164 -4.36 -9.91 -11.94
C ALA A 164 -5.25 -10.83 -11.07
N LEU A 165 -5.02 -12.14 -11.20
CA LEU A 165 -5.64 -13.13 -10.35
C LEU A 165 -5.26 -12.88 -8.88
N HIS A 166 -6.24 -12.87 -7.98
CA HIS A 166 -6.02 -12.57 -6.56
C HIS A 166 -4.97 -13.47 -5.89
N ALA A 167 -4.85 -14.73 -6.32
CA ALA A 167 -3.86 -15.65 -5.79
C ALA A 167 -2.41 -15.26 -6.17
N ALA A 168 -2.21 -14.65 -7.34
CA ALA A 168 -0.90 -14.26 -7.83
C ALA A 168 -0.27 -13.15 -6.97
N HIS A 169 -1.08 -12.31 -6.34
CA HIS A 169 -0.67 -11.29 -5.39
C HIS A 169 0.06 -11.79 -4.12
N LYS A 170 0.01 -13.10 -3.86
CA LYS A 170 0.82 -13.76 -2.81
C LYS A 170 2.19 -14.19 -3.31
N LEU A 171 2.33 -14.32 -4.63
CA LEU A 171 3.54 -14.80 -5.30
C LEU A 171 4.38 -13.64 -5.86
N VAL A 172 3.73 -12.52 -6.18
CA VAL A 172 4.36 -11.30 -6.67
C VAL A 172 3.88 -10.08 -5.90
N HIS A 173 4.78 -9.14 -5.66
CA HIS A 173 4.54 -7.96 -4.85
C HIS A 173 5.05 -6.67 -5.53
N PHE A 174 4.45 -5.52 -5.18
CA PHE A 174 4.90 -4.18 -5.62
C PHE A 174 6.13 -3.65 -4.86
N LYS A 175 7.25 -3.49 -5.55
CA LYS A 175 8.42 -2.79 -5.00
C LYS A 175 8.50 -1.38 -5.56
N VAL A 176 8.52 -0.37 -4.69
CA VAL A 176 8.76 1.02 -5.11
C VAL A 176 10.13 1.13 -5.79
N ALA A 177 10.16 1.72 -6.98
CA ALA A 177 11.39 1.88 -7.74
C ALA A 177 12.39 2.78 -6.99
N ALA A 178 13.65 2.36 -6.90
CA ALA A 178 14.67 3.08 -6.15
C ALA A 178 14.86 4.51 -6.69
N GLY A 179 14.89 5.50 -5.78
CA GLY A 179 15.06 6.91 -6.14
C GLY A 179 13.81 7.58 -6.74
N LYS A 180 12.65 6.93 -6.73
CA LYS A 180 11.37 7.48 -7.24
C LYS A 180 10.45 7.93 -6.11
N GLN A 181 9.45 8.77 -6.42
CA GLN A 181 8.59 9.44 -5.44
C GLN A 181 7.37 8.59 -5.03
N TYR A 182 7.54 7.28 -4.85
CA TYR A 182 6.46 6.31 -4.54
C TYR A 182 5.38 6.21 -5.61
N ASP A 183 5.51 6.89 -6.75
CA ASP A 183 4.54 6.92 -7.85
C ASP A 183 4.86 5.91 -8.96
N GLN A 184 5.95 5.16 -8.79
CA GLN A 184 6.39 4.12 -9.69
C GLN A 184 6.74 2.87 -8.88
N PHE A 185 6.32 1.72 -9.39
CA PHE A 185 6.64 0.42 -8.83
C PHE A 185 7.24 -0.50 -9.90
N ILE A 186 7.87 -1.56 -9.44
CA ILE A 186 8.21 -2.75 -10.21
C ILE A 186 7.56 -3.96 -9.53
N MET A 187 7.23 -4.99 -10.30
CA MET A 187 6.76 -6.26 -9.75
C MET A 187 7.96 -7.16 -9.46
N ASN A 188 8.02 -7.68 -8.23
CA ASN A 188 9.02 -8.66 -7.83
C ASN A 188 8.34 -9.92 -7.31
N MET A 189 8.98 -11.07 -7.50
CA MET A 189 8.62 -12.30 -6.80
C MET A 189 8.67 -12.08 -5.28
N ALA A 190 7.74 -12.71 -4.57
CA ALA A 190 7.56 -12.53 -3.13
C ALA A 190 8.81 -12.90 -2.33
N SER A 191 9.48 -13.99 -2.73
CA SER A 191 10.68 -14.52 -2.10
C SER A 191 11.43 -15.48 -3.04
N TYR A 192 12.67 -15.83 -2.69
CA TYR A 192 13.40 -16.90 -3.37
C TYR A 192 12.71 -18.25 -3.21
N TYR A 193 12.11 -18.51 -2.05
CA TYR A 193 11.33 -19.72 -1.84
C TYR A 193 10.21 -19.88 -2.87
N VAL A 194 9.48 -18.80 -3.16
CA VAL A 194 8.42 -18.81 -4.19
C VAL A 194 9.00 -19.05 -5.58
N VAL A 195 10.14 -18.45 -5.92
CA VAL A 195 10.85 -18.69 -7.19
C VAL A 195 11.20 -20.16 -7.34
N ASP A 196 11.84 -20.74 -6.34
CA ASP A 196 12.27 -22.14 -6.35
C ASP A 196 11.06 -23.07 -6.51
N LYS A 197 9.97 -22.82 -5.78
CA LYS A 197 8.76 -23.65 -5.85
C LYS A 197 8.03 -23.55 -7.18
N ILE A 198 8.01 -22.38 -7.82
CA ILE A 198 7.45 -22.24 -9.16
C ILE A 198 8.33 -22.94 -10.19
N ALA A 199 9.66 -22.80 -10.08
CA ALA A 199 10.60 -23.47 -10.99
C ALA A 199 10.50 -25.00 -10.88
N GLU A 200 10.44 -25.54 -9.66
CA GLU A 200 10.18 -26.96 -9.41
C GLU A 200 8.86 -27.43 -10.04
N LYS A 201 7.81 -26.62 -9.95
CA LYS A 201 6.49 -26.94 -10.51
C LYS A 201 6.48 -26.92 -12.04
N ASP A 202 7.13 -25.94 -12.65
CA ASP A 202 7.16 -25.76 -14.11
C ASP A 202 8.08 -26.78 -14.82
N GLY A 203 9.02 -27.39 -14.09
CA GLY A 203 9.96 -28.37 -14.63
C GLY A 203 10.77 -27.81 -15.80
N ASP A 204 10.86 -28.57 -16.90
CA ASP A 204 11.65 -28.19 -18.08
C ASP A 204 11.12 -26.95 -18.82
N ASN A 205 9.86 -26.55 -18.58
CA ASN A 205 9.30 -25.34 -19.17
C ASN A 205 9.90 -24.05 -18.59
N HIS A 206 10.54 -24.12 -17.42
CA HIS A 206 11.13 -22.96 -16.75
C HIS A 206 12.18 -22.25 -17.63
N VAL A 207 12.97 -22.99 -18.41
CA VAL A 207 13.96 -22.41 -19.33
C VAL A 207 13.29 -21.58 -20.43
N LYS A 208 12.17 -22.06 -20.97
CA LYS A 208 11.38 -21.31 -21.96
C LYS A 208 10.80 -20.02 -21.34
N HIS A 209 10.23 -20.12 -20.14
CA HIS A 209 9.68 -18.98 -19.42
C HIS A 209 10.74 -17.91 -19.07
N LEU A 210 11.98 -18.33 -18.76
CA LEU A 210 13.11 -17.42 -18.60
C LEU A 210 13.45 -16.70 -19.90
N TRP A 211 13.40 -17.38 -21.05
CA TRP A 211 13.57 -16.75 -22.36
C TRP A 211 12.44 -15.77 -22.66
N ASP A 212 11.19 -16.12 -22.38
CA ASP A 212 10.04 -15.21 -22.54
C ASP A 212 10.25 -13.93 -21.70
N LEU A 213 10.76 -14.07 -20.47
CA LEU A 213 11.03 -12.93 -19.58
C LEU A 213 12.21 -12.07 -20.08
N ILE A 214 13.28 -12.70 -20.59
CA ILE A 214 14.41 -11.98 -21.21
C ILE A 214 13.96 -11.24 -22.47
N ASP A 215 13.10 -11.84 -23.29
CA ASP A 215 12.57 -11.22 -24.52
C ASP A 215 11.64 -10.05 -24.20
N LEU A 216 10.82 -10.15 -23.14
CA LEU A 216 10.04 -9.04 -22.61
C LEU A 216 10.88 -7.85 -22.14
N VAL A 217 12.07 -8.10 -21.57
CA VAL A 217 13.01 -7.05 -21.15
C VAL A 217 13.83 -6.51 -22.33
N ARG A 218 14.15 -7.35 -23.33
CA ARG A 218 14.94 -6.98 -24.52
C ARG A 218 14.14 -6.25 -25.59
N TYR A 219 12.86 -6.58 -25.75
CA TYR A 219 11.98 -5.97 -26.75
C TYR A 219 10.73 -5.40 -26.08
N PRO A 220 10.83 -4.22 -25.44
CA PRO A 220 9.68 -3.50 -24.91
C PRO A 220 8.85 -2.94 -26.07
N LEU A 221 8.11 -3.78 -26.79
CA LEU A 221 7.22 -3.36 -27.86
C LEU A 221 5.75 -3.62 -27.51
N ARG A 222 5.03 -2.49 -27.42
CA ARG A 222 3.60 -2.31 -27.69
C ARG A 222 2.61 -2.94 -26.72
N TRP A 223 2.57 -2.41 -25.50
CA TRP A 223 1.32 -2.34 -24.74
C TRP A 223 1.20 -0.95 -24.11
N GLY A 224 0.14 -0.23 -24.50
CA GLY A 224 -0.37 0.97 -23.81
C GLY A 224 0.44 2.26 -23.93
N HIS A 225 0.13 3.06 -24.95
CA HIS A 225 0.32 4.51 -24.88
C HIS A 225 -0.38 5.06 -23.64
N LEU A 226 0.39 5.53 -22.65
CA LEU A 226 -0.10 6.48 -21.64
C LEU A 226 0.86 7.67 -21.65
N GLN A 227 0.33 8.81 -22.10
CA GLN A 227 0.99 10.11 -22.06
C GLN A 227 1.42 10.44 -20.64
N TRP A 228 2.71 10.69 -20.46
CA TRP A 228 3.27 11.21 -19.22
C TRP A 228 3.20 12.74 -19.24
N GLY A 229 2.25 13.32 -18.51
CA GLY A 229 2.29 14.72 -18.12
C GLY A 229 3.34 14.91 -17.01
N PHE A 230 4.42 15.61 -17.33
CA PHE A 230 5.38 16.11 -16.33
C PHE A 230 4.73 17.24 -15.51
N LEU A 231 4.68 17.07 -14.18
CA LEU A 231 4.74 18.20 -13.25
C LEU A 231 5.55 17.77 -12.02
N SER A 232 6.78 18.26 -11.95
CA SER A 232 7.65 18.17 -10.79
C SER A 232 7.15 19.13 -9.71
N GLY A 233 6.67 18.56 -8.61
CA GLY A 233 6.44 19.26 -7.35
C GLY A 233 6.63 18.27 -6.22
N GLN A 234 7.59 18.52 -5.33
CA GLN A 234 7.69 17.79 -4.07
C GLN A 234 6.37 17.93 -3.34
N SER A 235 5.70 16.80 -3.03
CA SER A 235 4.54 16.78 -2.16
C SER A 235 4.88 16.06 -0.87
N ASP A 236 4.52 16.67 0.27
CA ASP A 236 4.72 16.12 1.61
C ASP A 236 3.96 14.80 1.87
N ALA A 237 3.06 14.41 0.97
CA ALA A 237 2.41 13.10 0.93
C ALA A 237 3.40 11.92 0.88
N SER A 238 4.54 12.08 0.19
CA SER A 238 5.61 11.07 0.10
C SER A 238 6.20 10.72 1.49
N LYS A 239 6.23 11.69 2.41
CA LYS A 239 6.77 11.53 3.77
C LYS A 239 5.74 10.91 4.74
N MET A 240 4.44 11.15 4.53
CA MET A 240 3.36 10.48 5.28
C MET A 240 3.22 8.99 4.94
N LEU A 241 3.58 8.60 3.72
CA LEU A 241 3.52 7.20 3.27
C LEU A 241 4.40 6.30 4.14
N HIS A 242 5.62 6.74 4.47
CA HIS A 242 6.50 6.07 5.42
C HIS A 242 5.89 5.90 6.83
N CYS A 243 4.92 6.75 7.18
CA CYS A 243 4.35 6.83 8.52
C CYS A 243 3.09 5.95 8.70
N LEU A 244 2.28 5.81 7.64
CA LEU A 244 1.12 4.91 7.56
C LEU A 244 1.54 3.43 7.61
N ILE A 245 2.69 3.13 6.98
CA ILE A 245 3.34 1.81 6.94
C ILE A 245 3.48 1.25 8.34
N ALA A 246 3.96 2.01 9.32
CA ALA A 246 4.27 1.51 10.66
C ALA A 246 3.05 1.26 11.57
N TRP A 247 1.86 1.80 11.26
CA TRP A 247 0.71 1.79 12.19
C TRP A 247 -0.42 0.87 11.78
N LEU A 248 -0.69 0.69 10.48
CA LEU A 248 -1.81 -0.15 10.07
C LEU A 248 -1.61 -1.61 10.51
N GLY A 249 -0.40 -2.18 10.45
CA GLY A 249 -0.27 -3.62 10.71
C GLY A 249 -1.03 -4.47 9.68
N TRP A 250 -1.36 -3.89 8.52
CA TRP A 250 -2.02 -4.58 7.43
C TRP A 250 -0.99 -4.96 6.35
N GLY A 251 -0.91 -6.25 6.09
CA GLY A 251 -0.10 -6.84 5.02
C GLY A 251 -0.96 -7.24 3.83
N TRP A 252 -1.14 -6.29 2.94
CA TRP A 252 -1.48 -6.56 1.55
C TRP A 252 -0.25 -6.23 0.71
N GLY A 253 0.28 -7.22 -0.02
CA GLY A 253 1.46 -7.06 -0.88
C GLY A 253 1.25 -6.12 -2.07
N LEU A 254 0.02 -5.60 -2.23
CA LEU A 254 -0.34 -4.58 -3.19
C LEU A 254 -1.33 -3.61 -2.54
N THR A 255 -0.88 -2.41 -2.21
CA THR A 255 -1.76 -1.31 -1.80
C THR A 255 -1.38 -0.09 -2.64
N SER A 256 -2.34 0.46 -3.36
CA SER A 256 -2.23 1.78 -3.95
C SER A 256 -2.80 2.79 -2.96
N ILE A 257 -2.13 3.93 -2.84
CA ILE A 257 -2.52 5.04 -1.98
C ILE A 257 -2.73 6.23 -2.88
N SER A 258 -3.95 6.77 -2.92
CA SER A 258 -4.21 8.01 -3.65
C SER A 258 -4.24 9.18 -2.68
N CYS A 259 -3.39 10.18 -2.91
CA CYS A 259 -3.30 11.37 -2.07
C CYS A 259 -3.78 12.59 -2.84
N ARG A 260 -4.54 13.47 -2.18
CA ARG A 260 -4.95 14.77 -2.71
C ARG A 260 -4.48 15.90 -1.80
N HIS A 261 -3.86 16.93 -2.41
CA HIS A 261 -3.58 18.20 -1.74
C HIS A 261 -4.60 19.27 -2.18
N PRO A 262 -5.17 20.06 -1.24
CA PRO A 262 -5.94 21.24 -1.59
C PRO A 262 -5.02 22.27 -2.27
N ASN A 263 -5.52 22.85 -3.37
CA ASN A 263 -4.82 23.87 -4.13
C ASN A 263 -4.81 25.19 -3.32
N PRO A 264 -3.65 25.81 -3.04
CA PRO A 264 -3.57 27.03 -2.25
C PRO A 264 -4.16 28.30 -2.92
N ARG A 265 -4.71 28.21 -4.14
CA ARG A 265 -5.09 29.39 -4.95
C ARG A 265 -6.50 29.95 -4.76
N ASN A 266 -7.29 29.50 -3.78
CA ASN A 266 -8.66 30.01 -3.58
C ASN A 266 -8.86 30.83 -2.29
N HIS A 267 -7.86 31.59 -1.86
CA HIS A 267 -8.03 32.69 -0.91
C HIS A 267 -7.47 33.98 -1.48
N ALA A 268 -8.23 34.61 -2.38
CA ALA A 268 -8.12 36.06 -2.58
C ALA A 268 -9.09 36.73 -1.59
N PRO A 269 -8.66 37.68 -0.75
CA PRO A 269 -9.57 38.44 0.08
C PRO A 269 -10.49 39.30 -0.80
N PRO A 270 -11.73 39.61 -0.35
CA PRO A 270 -12.60 40.51 -1.08
C PRO A 270 -11.93 41.88 -1.20
N ARG A 271 -11.84 42.41 -2.41
CA ARG A 271 -11.43 43.79 -2.64
C ARG A 271 -12.49 44.70 -2.03
N GLN A 272 -12.05 45.58 -1.12
CA GLN A 272 -12.81 46.73 -0.63
C GLN A 272 -13.12 47.70 -1.77
#